data_AF-A0A933BGK1-F1
#
_entry.id   AF-A0A933BGK1-F1
#
_cell.length_a   1.000
_cell.length_b   1.000
_cell.length_c   1.000
_cell.angle_alpha   90.00
_cell.angle_beta   90.00
_cell.angle_gamma   90.00
#
_symmetry.space_group_name_H-M   'P 1'
#
loop_
_entity.id
_entity.type
_entity.pdbx_description
1 polymer ?
#
loop_
_entity_poly.entity_id
_entity_poly.type
_entity_poly.pdbx_seq_one_letter_code
_entity_poly.pdbx_strand_id
1 'polypeptide(L)' 'MRIEKLWVIVRPSPTSEFGDICFETDAKGLALQFKGGLDPEDIHAFYTSRNEAEREAERILAASKKYHAVIREVDR' A
#
# COMPACT_ATOMS: atom_id res chain seq x y z
N MET A 1 -21.80 -7.08 10.71
CA MET A 1 -21.15 -5.86 10.18
C MET A 1 -20.75 -6.15 8.75
N ARG A 2 -21.27 -5.41 7.75
CA ARG A 2 -20.88 -5.57 6.34
C ARG A 2 -19.93 -4.43 6.01
N ILE A 3 -18.67 -4.74 5.72
CA ILE A 3 -17.74 -3.73 5.22
C ILE A 3 -18.05 -3.55 3.75
N GLU A 4 -18.76 -2.47 3.42
CA GLU A 4 -19.11 -2.15 2.04
C GLU A 4 -17.92 -1.59 1.27
N LYS A 5 -17.02 -0.88 1.97
CA LYS A 5 -15.79 -0.30 1.41
C LYS A 5 -14.70 -0.21 2.48
N LEU A 6 -13.47 -0.46 2.07
CA LEU A 6 -12.26 -0.24 2.83
C LEU A 6 -11.15 0.25 1.91
N TRP A 7 -10.17 0.92 2.49
CA TRP A 7 -8.93 1.31 1.83
C TRP A 7 -7.82 0.38 2.29
N VAL A 8 -7.07 -0.13 1.32
CA VAL A 8 -5.98 -1.08 1.53
C VAL A 8 -4.68 -0.37 1.25
N ILE A 9 -3.77 -0.41 2.22
CA ILE A 9 -2.41 0.09 2.06
C ILE A 9 -1.46 -1.09 1.92
N VAL A 10 -0.67 -1.09 0.84
CA VAL A 10 0.33 -2.14 0.54
C VAL A 10 1.73 -1.57 0.72
N ARG A 11 2.68 -2.39 1.16
CA ARG A 11 4.08 -1.97 1.31
C ARG A 11 4.67 -1.60 -0.06
N PRO A 12 5.28 -0.40 -0.20
CA PRO A 12 5.84 0.05 -1.48
C PRO A 12 7.13 -0.69 -1.84
N SER A 13 7.23 -1.11 -3.09
CA SER A 13 8.49 -1.46 -3.75
C SER A 13 9.26 -0.20 -4.21
N PRO A 14 10.53 -0.30 -4.65
CA PRO A 14 11.30 0.85 -5.13
C PRO A 14 10.67 1.57 -6.33
N THR A 15 9.88 0.85 -7.13
CA THR A 15 9.21 1.37 -8.34
C THR A 15 7.74 1.66 -8.12
N SER A 16 7.21 1.41 -6.91
CA SER A 16 5.78 1.63 -6.64
C SER A 16 5.41 3.11 -6.76
N GLU A 17 4.23 3.33 -7.31
CA GLU A 17 3.52 4.59 -7.31
C GLU A 17 2.37 4.57 -6.31
N PHE A 18 1.74 5.72 -6.10
CA PHE A 18 0.67 5.86 -5.12
C PHE A 18 -0.51 4.91 -5.38
N GLY A 19 -0.90 4.74 -6.65
CA GLY A 19 -2.00 3.85 -7.04
C GLY A 19 -1.73 2.37 -6.82
N ASP A 20 -0.46 1.96 -6.80
CA ASP A 20 -0.07 0.57 -6.51
C ASP A 20 -0.26 0.23 -5.04
N ILE A 21 -0.15 1.23 -4.16
CA ILE A 21 -0.11 1.03 -2.72
C ILE A 21 -1.37 1.48 -2.00
N CYS A 22 -2.25 2.26 -2.62
CA CYS A 22 -3.44 2.82 -1.97
C CYS A 22 -4.66 2.67 -2.89
N PHE A 23 -5.56 1.76 -2.53
CA PHE A 23 -6.77 1.52 -3.31
C PHE A 23 -7.99 1.22 -2.44
N GLU A 24 -9.16 1.63 -2.91
CA GLU A 24 -10.46 1.30 -2.31
C GLU A 24 -10.96 -0.04 -2.85
N THR A 25 -11.48 -0.88 -1.97
CA THR A 25 -12.11 -2.14 -2.35
C THR A 25 -13.15 -2.60 -1.33
N ASP A 26 -13.84 -3.71 -1.62
CA ASP A 26 -14.67 -4.42 -0.66
C ASP A 26 -14.02 -5.78 -0.32
N ALA A 27 -14.65 -6.56 0.57
CA ALA A 27 -14.11 -7.87 0.96
C ALA A 27 -13.94 -8.85 -0.23
N LYS A 28 -14.81 -8.75 -1.25
CA LYS A 28 -14.74 -9.61 -2.44
C LYS A 28 -13.59 -9.17 -3.34
N GLY A 29 -13.43 -7.87 -3.54
CA GLY A 29 -12.34 -7.28 -4.31
C GLY A 29 -10.98 -7.55 -3.67
N LEU A 30 -10.86 -7.43 -2.34
CA LEU A 30 -9.64 -7.83 -1.63
C LEU A 30 -9.30 -9.32 -1.83
N ALA A 31 -10.31 -10.20 -1.75
CA ALA A 31 -10.11 -11.62 -2.04
C ALA A 31 -9.66 -11.88 -3.48
N LEU A 32 -10.07 -11.05 -4.45
CA LEU A 32 -9.58 -11.12 -5.83
C LEU A 32 -8.13 -10.63 -5.94
N GLN A 33 -7.73 -9.59 -5.19
CA GLN A 33 -6.33 -9.15 -5.13
C GLN A 33 -5.42 -10.27 -4.63
N PHE A 34 -5.82 -10.98 -3.57
CA PHE A 34 -5.06 -12.14 -3.08
C PHE A 34 -4.96 -13.26 -4.12
N LYS A 35 -6.03 -13.55 -4.85
CA LYS A 35 -5.97 -14.50 -5.98
C LYS A 35 -5.11 -14.01 -7.14
N GLY A 36 -4.99 -12.69 -7.29
CA GLY A 36 -4.15 -12.02 -8.28
C GLY A 36 -2.67 -11.97 -7.91
N GLY A 37 -2.29 -12.46 -6.72
CA GLY A 37 -0.90 -12.55 -6.28
C GLY A 37 -0.49 -11.51 -5.24
N LEU A 38 -1.40 -10.68 -4.72
CA LEU A 38 -1.11 -9.87 -3.54
C LEU A 38 -0.93 -10.79 -2.32
N ASP A 39 0.22 -10.74 -1.66
CA ASP A 39 0.43 -11.49 -0.43
C ASP A 39 -0.22 -10.74 0.76
N PRO A 40 -0.98 -11.41 1.64
CA PRO A 40 -1.42 -10.81 2.89
C PRO A 40 -0.30 -10.17 3.72
N GLU A 41 0.94 -10.67 3.64
CA GLU A 41 2.09 -10.09 4.33
C GLU A 41 2.54 -8.74 3.76
N ASP A 42 2.18 -8.44 2.50
CA ASP A 42 2.45 -7.15 1.86
C ASP A 42 1.46 -6.07 2.30
N ILE A 43 0.35 -6.45 2.94
CA ILE A 43 -0.59 -5.49 3.52
C ILE A 43 0.11 -4.75 4.65
N HIS A 44 0.16 -3.43 4.54
CA HIS A 44 0.65 -2.54 5.58
C HIS A 44 -0.46 -2.18 6.57
N ALA A 45 -1.63 -1.78 6.07
CA ALA A 45 -2.75 -1.34 6.91
C ALA A 45 -4.09 -1.34 6.14
N PHE A 46 -5.18 -1.28 6.91
CA PHE A 46 -6.53 -1.07 6.40
C PHE A 46 -7.15 0.17 7.05
N TYR A 47 -7.92 0.93 6.28
CA TYR A 47 -8.64 2.11 6.74
C TYR A 47 -10.08 2.12 6.24
N THR A 48 -10.96 2.78 6.98
CA THR A 48 -12.32 3.10 6.50
C THR A 48 -12.42 4.52 5.96
N SER A 49 -11.46 5.39 6.30
CA SER A 49 -11.37 6.78 5.85
C SER A 49 -10.36 6.91 4.72
N ARG A 50 -10.79 7.51 3.60
CA ARG A 50 -9.90 7.84 2.49
C ARG A 50 -8.76 8.76 2.92
N ASN A 51 -9.05 9.82 3.66
CA ASN A 51 -8.03 10.79 4.08
C ASN A 51 -6.94 10.16 4.95
N GLU A 52 -7.29 9.20 5.81
CA GLU A 52 -6.30 8.50 6.65
C GLU A 52 -5.44 7.55 5.81
N ALA A 53 -6.08 6.82 4.88
CA ALA A 53 -5.40 5.95 3.93
C ALA A 53 -4.39 6.70 3.06
N GLU A 54 -4.82 7.81 2.44
CA GLU A 54 -3.96 8.60 1.54
C GLU A 54 -2.75 9.18 2.30
N ARG A 55 -2.96 9.71 3.51
CA ARG A 55 -1.86 10.23 4.35
C ARG A 55 -0.86 9.14 4.72
N GLU A 56 -1.33 7.95 5.09
CA GLU A 56 -0.44 6.84 5.43
C GLU A 56 0.34 6.35 4.20
N ALA A 57 -0.33 6.22 3.06
CA ALA A 57 0.28 5.83 1.79
C ALA A 57 1.39 6.81 1.37
N GLU A 58 1.13 8.12 1.44
CA GLU A 58 2.14 9.15 1.16
C GLU A 58 3.35 9.02 2.09
N ARG A 59 3.10 8.82 3.40
CA ARG A 59 4.15 8.69 4.41
C ARG A 59 5.06 7.50 4.13
N ILE A 60 4.52 6.31 3.88
CA ILE A 60 5.32 5.10 3.64
C ILE A 60 6.00 5.12 2.29
N LEU A 61 5.37 5.70 1.26
CA LEU A 61 5.97 5.83 -0.07
C LEU A 61 7.18 6.76 -0.05
N ALA A 62 7.05 7.91 0.62
CA ALA A 62 8.16 8.84 0.80
C ALA A 62 9.32 8.19 1.59
N ALA A 63 9.00 7.45 2.67
CA ALA A 63 9.99 6.74 3.46
C ALA A 63 10.74 5.68 2.63
N SER A 64 10.02 4.88 1.83
CA SER A 64 10.61 3.86 0.96
C SER A 64 11.52 4.47 -0.11
N LYS A 65 11.07 5.54 -0.78
CA LYS A 65 11.89 6.25 -1.78
C LYS A 65 13.19 6.78 -1.17
N LYS A 66 13.11 7.38 0.02
CA LYS A 66 14.29 7.88 0.74
C LYS A 66 15.25 6.75 1.12
N TYR A 67 14.74 5.63 1.63
CA TYR A 67 15.55 4.47 2.00
C TYR A 67 16.34 3.93 0.80
N HIS A 68 15.67 3.72 -0.34
CA HIS A 68 16.32 3.21 -1.56
C HIS A 68 17.29 4.21 -2.20
N ALA A 69 17.06 5.51 -2.06
CA ALA A 69 18.03 6.53 -2.50
C ALA A 69 19.32 6.44 -1.68
N VAL A 70 19.22 6.30 -0.35
CA VAL A 70 20.39 6.18 0.54
C VAL A 70 21.18 4.90 0.25
N ILE A 71 20.52 3.75 0.10
CA ILE A 71 21.21 2.48 -0.23
C ILE A 71 22.01 2.60 -1.54
N ARG A 72 21.41 3.21 -2.57
CA ARG A 72 22.09 3.44 -3.85
C ARG A 72 23.32 4.34 -3.76
N GLU A 73 23.35 5.28 -2.83
CA GLU A 73 24.52 6.15 -2.61
C GLU A 73 25.66 5.42 -1.87
N VAL A 74 25.33 4.48 -0.98
CA VAL A 74 26.33 3.69 -0.24
C VAL A 74 27.01 2.65 -1.13
N ASP A 75 26.29 2.08 -2.09
CA ASP A 75 26.81 1.06 -3.01
C ASP A 75 27.66 1.62 -4.18
N ARG A 76 27.86 2.95 -4.24
CA ARG A 76 28.57 3.65 -5.32
C ARG A 76 30.00 4.03 -4.94
#